data_AF-A0A7D7VMV7-F1
#
_entry.id   AF-A0A7D7VMV7-F1
#
_cell.length_a   1.000
_cell.length_b   1.000
_cell.length_c   1.000
_cell.angle_alpha   90.00
_cell.angle_beta   90.00
_cell.angle_gamma   90.00
#
_symmetry.space_group_name_H-M   'P 1'
#
loop_
_entity.id
_entity.type
_entity.pdbx_description
1 polymer ?
#
loop_
_entity_poly.entity_id
_entity_poly.type
_entity_poly.pdbx_seq_one_letter_code
_entity_poly.pdbx_strand_id
1 'polypeptide(L)'
;MYEGEVYIKLIDIGSLYGAPKEMVEKVKHATAKDNTITEGKKDEIRGYFKLLIKHDLLEKPYFKMKLFESEIVNVFVNETNYLKIKPLIDNLNRDEEKIKVKFRGDKKEKDIYFANEIISINKVKGKTDWKK
;
A
#
# COMPACT_ATOMS: atom_id res chain seq x y z
N MET A 1 17.19 1.18 -1.81
CA MET A 1 16.70 2.31 -0.98
C MET A 1 15.74 3.10 -1.85
N TYR A 2 14.63 3.58 -1.29
CA TYR A 2 13.56 4.22 -2.07
C TYR A 2 13.12 5.52 -1.40
N GLU A 3 12.73 6.49 -2.22
CA GLU A 3 12.31 7.81 -1.78
C GLU A 3 11.17 8.34 -2.65
N GLY A 4 10.22 9.02 -2.03
CA GLY A 4 9.07 9.57 -2.74
C GLY A 4 8.14 10.37 -1.86
N GLU A 5 6.98 10.71 -2.42
CA GLU A 5 5.94 11.49 -1.78
C GLU A 5 4.71 10.62 -1.51
N VAL A 6 4.09 10.77 -0.34
CA VAL A 6 2.81 10.10 -0.06
C VAL A 6 1.78 10.53 -1.10
N TYR A 7 1.03 9.56 -1.59
CA TYR A 7 -0.06 9.75 -2.53
C TYR A 7 -1.37 9.33 -1.89
N ILE A 8 -2.45 10.10 -2.09
CA ILE A 8 -3.75 9.80 -1.49
C ILE A 8 -4.74 9.28 -2.53
N LYS A 9 -5.35 8.13 -2.26
CA LYS A 9 -6.47 7.61 -3.05
C LYS A 9 -7.66 7.40 -2.12
N LEU A 10 -8.79 8.04 -2.41
CA LEU A 10 -9.97 7.99 -1.53
C LEU A 10 -10.62 6.60 -1.55
N ILE A 11 -10.73 5.99 -2.73
CA ILE A 11 -11.23 4.63 -2.89
C ILE A 11 -10.08 3.76 -3.37
N ASP A 12 -9.56 2.90 -2.49
CA ASP A 12 -8.44 2.02 -2.80
C ASP A 12 -8.74 0.55 -2.51
N ILE A 13 -8.17 -0.31 -3.36
CA ILE A 13 -8.16 -1.75 -3.15
C ILE A 13 -6.84 -2.06 -2.46
N GLY A 14 -6.92 -2.28 -1.15
CA GLY A 14 -5.77 -2.38 -0.26
C GLY A 14 -5.53 -3.77 0.31
N SER A 15 -4.77 -3.79 1.40
CA SER A 15 -4.67 -4.92 2.33
C SER A 15 -5.97 -5.15 3.09
N LEU A 16 -6.08 -6.30 3.76
CA LEU A 16 -7.06 -6.61 4.79
C LEU A 16 -6.56 -6.28 6.21
N TYR A 17 -5.62 -5.34 6.36
CA TYR A 17 -5.16 -4.89 7.67
C TYR A 17 -6.34 -4.42 8.54
N GLY A 18 -6.45 -4.96 9.75
CA GLY A 18 -7.53 -4.68 10.70
C GLY A 18 -8.86 -5.38 10.40
N ALA A 19 -8.96 -6.18 9.33
CA ALA A 19 -10.16 -6.95 9.03
C ALA A 19 -10.35 -8.14 9.99
N PRO A 20 -11.59 -8.59 10.25
CA PRO A 20 -11.84 -9.80 11.03
C PRO A 20 -11.20 -11.03 10.40
N LYS A 21 -10.67 -11.95 11.22
CA LYS A 21 -10.00 -13.19 10.75
C LYS A 21 -10.86 -13.99 9.78
N GLU A 22 -12.16 -14.11 10.04
CA GLU A 22 -13.09 -14.83 9.16
C GLU A 22 -13.15 -14.25 7.74
N MET A 23 -13.00 -12.92 7.60
CA MET A 23 -12.96 -12.26 6.31
C MET A 23 -11.65 -12.54 5.58
N VAL A 24 -10.53 -12.49 6.31
CA VAL A 24 -9.20 -12.81 5.77
C VAL A 24 -9.18 -14.24 5.23
N GLU A 25 -9.67 -15.21 6.01
CA GLU A 25 -9.69 -16.63 5.61
C GLU A 25 -10.62 -16.86 4.41
N LYS A 26 -11.79 -16.19 4.36
CA LYS A 26 -12.66 -16.23 3.17
C LYS A 26 -11.94 -15.77 1.91
N VAL A 27 -11.17 -14.68 1.99
CA VAL A 27 -10.40 -14.17 0.84
C VAL A 27 -9.27 -15.13 0.45
N LYS A 28 -8.53 -15.68 1.42
CA LYS A 28 -7.50 -16.70 1.15
C LYS A 28 -8.10 -17.92 0.43
N HIS A 29 -9.22 -18.44 0.93
CA HIS A 29 -9.91 -19.59 0.33
C HIS A 29 -10.46 -19.28 -1.08
N ALA A 30 -11.13 -18.14 -1.26
CA ALA A 30 -11.65 -17.74 -2.57
C ALA A 30 -10.53 -17.57 -3.60
N THR A 31 -9.37 -17.11 -3.14
CA THR A 31 -8.22 -16.90 -4.00
C THR A 31 -7.59 -18.23 -4.45
N ALA A 32 -7.57 -19.25 -3.59
CA ALA A 32 -6.99 -20.57 -3.85
C ALA A 32 -7.83 -21.49 -4.75
N LYS A 33 -9.16 -21.37 -4.75
CA LYS A 33 -10.07 -22.41 -5.27
C LYS A 33 -10.28 -22.47 -6.77
N ASP A 34 -9.73 -21.56 -7.57
CA ASP A 34 -10.24 -21.40 -8.93
C ASP A 34 -9.14 -21.05 -9.96
N ASN A 35 -8.96 -21.97 -10.90
CA ASN A 35 -8.02 -21.93 -12.03
C ASN A 35 -8.72 -21.47 -13.32
N THR A 36 -9.99 -21.09 -13.28
CA THR A 36 -10.68 -20.62 -14.48
C THR A 36 -10.34 -19.16 -14.77
N ILE A 37 -9.90 -18.93 -16.00
CA ILE A 37 -9.53 -17.62 -16.54
C ILE A 37 -10.84 -16.93 -16.92
N THR A 38 -11.20 -15.86 -16.20
CA THR A 38 -12.35 -15.01 -16.54
C THR A 38 -11.86 -13.59 -16.71
N GLU A 39 -11.45 -13.25 -17.94
CA GLU A 39 -10.88 -11.95 -18.28
C GLU A 39 -11.79 -10.78 -17.80
N GLY A 40 -11.28 -9.95 -16.89
CA GLY A 40 -11.97 -8.75 -16.40
C GLY A 40 -11.44 -8.19 -15.08
N LYS A 41 -12.05 -7.10 -14.60
CA LYS A 41 -11.66 -6.39 -13.34
C LYS A 41 -11.63 -7.29 -12.09
N LYS A 42 -12.43 -8.35 -12.06
CA LYS A 42 -12.43 -9.32 -10.96
C LYS A 42 -11.13 -10.13 -10.92
N ASP A 43 -10.56 -10.45 -12.07
CA ASP A 43 -9.28 -11.16 -12.17
C ASP A 43 -8.11 -10.27 -11.76
N GLU A 44 -8.14 -8.96 -12.06
CA GLU A 44 -7.12 -8.02 -11.57
C GLU A 44 -7.09 -7.91 -10.04
N ILE A 45 -8.27 -7.74 -9.42
CA ILE A 45 -8.39 -7.67 -7.96
C ILE A 45 -7.93 -8.99 -7.31
N ARG A 46 -8.33 -10.11 -7.88
CA ARG A 46 -7.95 -11.43 -7.40
C ARG A 46 -6.46 -11.69 -7.57
N GLY A 47 -5.89 -11.33 -8.73
CA GLY A 47 -4.47 -11.40 -9.00
C GLY A 47 -3.67 -10.58 -7.99
N TYR A 48 -4.13 -9.37 -7.68
CA TYR A 48 -3.55 -8.55 -6.62
C TYR A 48 -3.56 -9.27 -5.26
N PHE A 49 -4.69 -9.84 -4.81
CA PHE A 49 -4.73 -10.59 -3.56
C PHE A 49 -3.88 -11.87 -3.57
N LYS A 50 -3.76 -12.57 -4.72
CA LYS A 50 -2.81 -13.69 -4.89
C LYS A 50 -1.38 -13.23 -4.59
N LEU A 51 -0.98 -12.08 -5.14
CA LEU A 51 0.34 -11.50 -4.91
C LEU A 51 0.54 -11.12 -3.45
N LEU A 52 -0.47 -10.52 -2.81
CA LEU A 52 -0.38 -10.19 -1.39
C LEU A 52 -0.23 -11.43 -0.50
N ILE A 53 -0.96 -12.51 -0.78
CA ILE A 53 -0.84 -13.76 -0.03
C ILE A 53 0.55 -14.39 -0.25
N LYS A 54 1.01 -14.47 -1.51
CA LYS A 54 2.33 -15.00 -1.88
C LYS A 54 3.48 -14.35 -1.11
N HIS A 55 3.37 -13.05 -0.82
CA HIS A 55 4.41 -12.26 -0.16
C HIS A 55 4.13 -11.97 1.33
N ASP A 56 3.13 -12.62 1.94
CA ASP A 56 2.72 -12.38 3.34
C ASP A 56 2.33 -10.91 3.64
N LEU A 57 1.72 -10.23 2.67
CA LEU A 57 1.35 -8.82 2.74
C LEU A 57 -0.15 -8.58 2.95
N LEU A 58 -0.98 -9.63 2.82
CA LEU A 58 -2.45 -9.50 2.84
C LEU A 58 -2.97 -8.77 4.08
N GLU A 59 -2.38 -9.05 5.23
CA GLU A 59 -2.80 -8.51 6.53
C GLU A 59 -1.90 -7.36 7.01
N LYS A 60 -0.90 -6.95 6.21
CA LYS A 60 0.03 -5.89 6.59
C LYS A 60 -0.52 -4.51 6.21
N PRO A 61 -0.34 -3.49 7.06
CA PRO A 61 -0.71 -2.13 6.71
C PRO A 61 0.16 -1.61 5.57
N TYR A 62 -0.37 -0.64 4.83
CA TYR A 62 0.33 -0.01 3.72
C TYR A 62 -0.08 1.45 3.57
N PHE A 63 0.71 2.19 2.79
CA PHE A 63 0.37 3.50 2.27
C PHE A 63 0.80 3.59 0.80
N LYS A 64 0.21 4.52 0.06
CA LYS A 64 0.63 4.78 -1.33
C LYS A 64 1.71 5.83 -1.38
N MET A 65 2.63 5.65 -2.30
CA MET A 65 3.73 6.57 -2.52
C MET A 65 3.98 6.74 -4.01
N LYS A 66 4.24 7.97 -4.44
CA LYS A 66 4.79 8.27 -5.76
C LYS A 66 6.31 8.33 -5.62
N LEU A 67 7.00 7.34 -6.15
CA LEU A 67 8.47 7.32 -6.19
C LEU A 67 8.95 8.41 -7.16
N PHE A 68 10.10 9.04 -6.88
CA PHE A 68 10.61 10.13 -7.74
C PHE A 68 10.89 9.69 -9.19
N GLU A 69 11.17 8.41 -9.42
CA GLU A 69 11.52 7.84 -10.73
C GLU A 69 10.49 6.81 -11.25
N SER A 70 9.32 6.67 -10.60
CA SER A 70 8.39 5.58 -10.92
C SER A 70 6.91 5.95 -10.79
N GLU A 71 6.07 4.96 -11.05
CA GLU A 71 4.62 5.03 -10.91
C GLU A 71 4.20 5.07 -9.42
N ILE A 72 2.91 5.21 -9.16
CA ILE A 72 2.36 5.16 -7.80
C ILE A 72 2.42 3.71 -7.31
N VAL A 73 3.03 3.48 -6.16
CA VAL A 73 3.25 2.15 -5.59
C VAL A 73 2.56 1.98 -4.24
N ASN A 74 2.27 0.73 -3.89
CA ASN A 74 1.84 0.34 -2.54
C ASN A 74 3.07 -0.04 -1.71
N VAL A 75 3.31 0.70 -0.64
CA VAL A 75 4.41 0.44 0.31
C VAL A 75 3.82 -0.20 1.57
N PHE A 76 4.00 -1.51 1.68
CA PHE A 76 3.64 -2.28 2.86
C PHE A 76 4.69 -2.12 3.95
N VAL A 77 4.24 -2.10 5.20
CA VAL A 77 5.08 -1.87 6.38
C VAL A 77 4.64 -2.79 7.51
N ASN A 78 5.49 -2.96 8.52
CA ASN A 78 5.03 -3.47 9.81
C ASN A 78 4.19 -2.42 10.54
N GLU A 79 3.43 -2.86 11.54
CA GLU A 79 2.54 -1.99 12.32
C GLU A 79 3.29 -0.86 13.01
N THR A 80 4.47 -1.12 13.59
CA THR A 80 5.29 -0.10 14.24
C THR A 80 5.66 1.05 13.31
N ASN A 81 6.03 0.77 12.06
CA ASN A 81 6.33 1.79 11.07
C ASN A 81 5.06 2.47 10.55
N TYR A 82 3.96 1.72 10.43
CA TYR A 82 2.68 2.28 10.03
C TYR A 82 2.15 3.31 11.03
N LEU A 83 2.24 3.02 12.33
CA LEU A 83 1.81 3.92 13.40
C LEU A 83 2.58 5.24 13.42
N LYS A 84 3.79 5.30 12.86
CA LYS A 84 4.57 6.56 12.71
C LYS A 84 4.03 7.45 11.60
N ILE A 85 3.56 6.86 10.49
CA ILE A 85 3.15 7.60 9.29
C ILE A 85 1.65 7.86 9.25
N LYS A 86 0.82 6.94 9.76
CA LYS A 86 -0.64 7.02 9.68
C LYS A 86 -1.20 8.34 10.24
N PRO A 87 -0.80 8.80 11.45
CA PRO A 87 -1.32 10.06 12.00
C PRO A 87 -0.94 11.28 11.16
N LEU A 88 0.21 11.22 10.48
CA LEU A 88 0.66 12.30 9.59
C LEU A 88 -0.19 12.35 8.33
N ILE A 89 -0.56 11.19 7.77
CA ILE A 89 -1.44 11.06 6.62
C ILE A 89 -2.87 11.51 6.96
N ASP A 90 -3.40 11.05 8.10
CA ASP A 90 -4.77 11.36 8.54
C ASP A 90 -4.97 12.87 8.75
N ASN A 91 -3.94 13.57 9.26
CA ASN A 91 -3.95 15.00 9.55
C ASN A 91 -3.27 15.85 8.46
N LEU A 92 -3.17 15.35 7.23
CA LEU A 92 -2.52 16.04 6.14
C LEU A 92 -3.44 17.09 5.50
N ASN A 93 -3.05 18.36 5.52
CA ASN A 93 -3.70 19.38 4.67
C ASN A 93 -3.23 19.19 3.23
N ARG A 94 -4.02 18.48 2.42
CA ARG A 94 -3.62 18.02 1.08
C ARG A 94 -3.32 19.17 0.10
N ASP A 95 -3.84 20.36 0.34
CA ASP A 95 -3.65 21.51 -0.56
C ASP A 95 -2.38 22.32 -0.22
N GLU A 96 -1.84 22.18 0.98
CA GLU A 96 -0.72 23.00 1.48
C GLU A 96 0.47 22.20 1.98
N GLU A 97 0.28 20.92 2.27
CA GLU A 97 1.28 20.02 2.84
C GLU A 97 1.50 18.77 1.97
N LYS A 98 2.75 18.27 1.99
CA LYS A 98 3.17 16.97 1.47
C LYS A 98 3.94 16.19 2.53
N ILE A 99 3.96 14.87 2.39
CA ILE A 99 4.79 13.98 3.21
C ILE A 99 5.82 13.32 2.30
N LYS A 100 7.10 13.57 2.55
CA LYS A 100 8.22 12.87 1.91
C LYS A 100 8.65 11.71 2.79
N VAL A 101 8.79 10.53 2.18
CA VAL A 101 9.17 9.30 2.88
C VAL A 101 10.40 8.72 2.20
N LYS A 102 11.36 8.29 3.04
CA LYS A 102 12.52 7.53 2.62
C LYS A 102 12.55 6.21 3.38
N PHE A 103 12.75 5.10 2.68
CA PHE A 103 12.75 3.79 3.30
C PHE A 103 13.78 2.84 2.69
N ARG A 104 14.18 1.85 3.48
CA ARG A 104 14.92 0.67 3.03
C ARG A 104 13.96 -0.51 3.00
N GLY A 105 13.98 -1.25 1.91
CA GLY A 105 12.99 -2.29 1.66
C GLY A 105 13.25 -3.01 0.35
N ASP A 106 12.30 -3.86 0.00
CA ASP A 106 12.37 -4.74 -1.16
C ASP A 106 11.19 -4.49 -2.09
N LYS A 107 11.47 -4.43 -3.39
CA LYS A 107 10.43 -4.54 -4.42
C LYS A 107 9.95 -5.98 -4.47
N LYS A 108 8.66 -6.22 -4.24
CA LYS A 108 8.05 -7.57 -4.28
C LYS A 108 7.42 -7.87 -5.63
N GLU A 109 6.75 -6.89 -6.22
CA GLU A 109 6.16 -6.94 -7.57
C GLU A 109 6.24 -5.54 -8.21
N LYS A 110 5.72 -5.35 -9.44
CA LYS A 110 5.83 -4.07 -10.19
C LYS A 110 5.50 -2.84 -9.32
N ASP A 111 4.38 -2.88 -8.60
CA ASP A 111 3.84 -1.76 -7.81
C ASP A 111 3.69 -2.10 -6.32
N ILE A 112 4.34 -3.17 -5.86
CA ILE A 112 4.24 -3.65 -4.47
C ILE A 112 5.63 -3.67 -3.86
N TYR A 113 5.81 -2.91 -2.78
CA TYR A 113 7.05 -2.80 -2.04
C TYR A 113 6.80 -3.17 -0.59
N PHE A 114 7.82 -3.73 0.05
CA PHE A 114 7.84 -3.91 1.50
C PHE A 114 8.97 -3.08 2.10
N ALA A 115 8.63 -2.17 3.01
CA ALA A 115 9.57 -1.34 3.72
C ALA A 115 9.95 -2.01 5.05
N ASN A 116 11.14 -2.62 5.05
CA ASN A 116 11.77 -3.18 6.25
C ASN A 116 12.00 -2.08 7.30
N GLU A 117 12.36 -0.88 6.86
CA GLU A 117 12.72 0.25 7.71
C GLU A 117 12.32 1.58 7.05
N ILE A 118 11.62 2.44 7.78
CA ILE A 118 11.43 3.85 7.40
C ILE A 118 12.60 4.66 7.95
N ILE A 119 13.39 5.25 7.04
CA ILE A 119 14.57 6.04 7.36
C ILE A 119 14.17 7.46 7.78
N SER A 120 13.21 8.07 7.08
CA SER A 120 12.75 9.42 7.41
C SER A 120 11.33 9.67 6.92
N ILE A 121 10.60 10.50 7.66
CA ILE A 121 9.29 11.03 7.28
C ILE A 121 9.33 12.54 7.51
N ASN A 122 9.18 13.33 6.45
CA ASN A 122 9.25 14.78 6.51
C ASN A 122 7.96 15.40 5.96
N LYS A 123 7.28 16.20 6.77
CA LYS A 123 6.17 17.04 6.31
C LYS A 123 6.76 18.34 5.74
N VAL A 124 6.40 18.69 4.51
CA VAL A 124 6.91 19.87 3.81
C VAL A 124 5.77 20.64 3.15
N LYS A 125 5.99 21.92 2.83
CA LYS A 125 5.02 22.73 2.12
C LYS A 125 4.86 22.26 0.67
N GLY A 126 3.62 22.19 0.18
CA GLY A 126 3.28 21.87 -1.20
C GLY A 126 1.99 21.07 -1.32
N LYS A 127 1.46 20.93 -2.54
CA LYS A 127 0.18 20.22 -2.76
C LYS A 127 0.37 18.71 -2.93
N THR A 128 -0.25 17.91 -2.08
CA THR A 128 -0.22 16.44 -2.19
C THR A 128 -0.98 15.96 -3.42
N ASP A 129 -0.38 15.05 -4.19
CA ASP A 129 -1.05 14.37 -5.30
C ASP A 129 -2.13 13.42 -4.76
N TRP A 130 -3.34 13.51 -5.30
CA TRP A 130 -4.44 12.64 -4.88
C TRP A 130 -5.44 12.33 -5.99
N LYS A 131 -6.19 11.24 -5.83
CA LYS A 131 -7.29 10.85 -6.72
C LYS A 131 -8.50 10.36 -5.93
N LYS A 132 -9.68 10.64 -6.48
CA LYS A 132 -10.97 10.13 -5.99
C LYS A 132 -11.12 8.65 -6.29
#